data_AF-A0A3C1ZZW4-F1
#
_entry.id   AF-A0A3C1ZZW4-F1
#
_cell.length_a   1.000
_cell.length_b   1.000
_cell.length_c   1.000
_cell.angle_alpha   90.00
_cell.angle_beta   90.00
_cell.angle_gamma   90.00
#
_symmetry.space_group_name_H-M   'P 1'
#
loop_
_entity.id
_entity.type
_entity.pdbx_description
1 polymer ?
#
loop_
_entity_poly.entity_id
_entity_poly.type
_entity_poly.pdbx_seq_one_letter_code
_entity_poly.pdbx_strand_id
1 'polypeptide(L)'
;MIPTNGIQKFFRILLGALMVLAAVGHFTFQRAEFQAQVPDWLPLGKDLVVILSGLVELALGLGMIFWKQQRINVGLALALFYVLIFPGNIAQYLNGTNAFGLDTDQARLTRLFFQPVLILWALWSTGALKFLLNRKKLQAA
;
A
#
# COMPACT_ATOMS: atom_id res chain seq x y z
N MET A 1 3.44 24.70 -2.86
CA MET A 1 3.11 23.42 -2.19
C MET A 1 1.62 23.34 -1.96
N ILE A 2 0.97 22.22 -2.27
CA ILE A 2 -0.48 22.04 -2.04
C ILE A 2 -0.73 21.82 -0.54
N PRO A 3 -1.33 22.76 0.21
CA PRO A 3 -1.48 22.60 1.66
C PRO A 3 -2.34 21.39 2.01
N THR A 4 -2.02 20.74 3.13
CA THR A 4 -2.84 19.68 3.75
C THR A 4 -3.27 20.10 5.15
N ASN A 5 -4.53 19.84 5.49
CA ASN A 5 -5.08 20.18 6.81
C ASN A 5 -4.64 19.18 7.91
N GLY A 6 -5.04 19.44 9.16
CA GLY A 6 -4.68 18.59 10.30
C GLY A 6 -5.15 17.15 10.16
N ILE A 7 -6.37 16.95 9.64
CA ILE A 7 -6.96 15.62 9.41
C ILE A 7 -6.12 14.84 8.39
N GLN A 8 -5.80 15.43 7.24
CA GLN A 8 -4.94 14.81 6.23
C GLN A 8 -3.56 14.43 6.79
N LYS A 9 -2.96 15.30 7.61
CA LYS A 9 -1.67 15.02 8.26
C LYS A 9 -1.76 13.83 9.21
N PHE A 10 -2.81 13.76 10.04
CA PHE A 10 -3.05 12.64 10.95
C PHE A 10 -3.19 11.33 10.17
N PHE A 11 -4.07 11.29 9.18
CA PHE A 11 -4.30 10.11 8.35
C PHE A 11 -3.07 9.70 7.53
N ARG A 12 -2.23 10.65 7.10
CA ARG A 12 -0.94 10.35 6.45
C ARG A 12 0.02 9.64 7.40
N ILE A 13 0.15 10.13 8.64
CA ILE A 13 1.02 9.54 9.66
C ILE A 13 0.48 8.17 10.08
N LEU A 14 -0.83 8.04 10.28
CA LEU A 14 -1.49 6.78 10.60
C LEU A 14 -1.21 5.72 9.51
N LEU A 15 -1.42 6.08 8.24
CA LEU A 15 -1.14 5.17 7.13
C LEU A 15 0.34 4.78 7.08
N GLY A 16 1.26 5.74 7.31
CA GLY A 16 2.69 5.46 7.40
C GLY A 16 3.03 4.50 8.54
N ALA A 17 2.41 4.64 9.72
CA ALA A 17 2.61 3.74 10.85
C ALA A 17 2.12 2.32 10.56
N LEU A 18 0.95 2.19 9.90
CA LEU A 18 0.44 0.89 9.46
C LEU A 18 1.38 0.22 8.44
N MET A 19 1.97 0.98 7.53
CA MET A 19 2.99 0.48 6.58
C MET A 19 4.26 -0.01 7.28
N VAL A 20 4.75 0.73 8.29
CA VAL A 20 5.90 0.29 9.08
C VAL A 20 5.57 -0.98 9.86
N LEU A 21 4.37 -1.09 10.42
CA LEU A 21 3.92 -2.31 11.10
C LEU A 21 3.85 -3.51 10.15
N ALA A 22 3.30 -3.33 8.94
CA ALA A 22 3.27 -4.37 7.91
C ALA A 22 4.68 -4.81 7.50
N ALA A 23 5.61 -3.86 7.33
CA ALA A 23 7.01 -4.16 7.04
C ALA A 23 7.68 -4.97 8.17
N VAL A 24 7.44 -4.62 9.44
CA VAL A 24 7.91 -5.43 10.57
C VAL A 24 7.31 -6.84 10.51
N GLY A 25 6.03 -6.97 10.17
CA GLY A 25 5.36 -8.25 9.95
C GLY A 25 6.04 -9.12 8.89
N HIS A 26 6.46 -8.54 7.75
CA HIS A 26 7.21 -9.24 6.70
C HIS A 26 8.52 -9.85 7.24
N PHE A 27 9.21 -9.15 8.14
CA PHE A 27 10.49 -9.60 8.67
C PHE A 27 10.37 -10.51 9.89
N THR A 28 9.19 -10.62 10.51
CA THR A 28 9.02 -11.25 11.81
C THR A 28 7.81 -12.21 11.83
N PHE A 29 6.70 -11.80 12.45
CA PHE A 29 5.61 -12.67 12.88
C PHE A 29 4.57 -12.98 11.79
N GLN A 30 4.64 -12.36 10.61
CA GLN A 30 3.73 -12.64 9.48
C GLN A 30 4.45 -13.11 8.22
N ARG A 31 5.74 -13.44 8.30
CA ARG A 31 6.54 -13.80 7.12
C ARG A 31 5.93 -14.95 6.30
N ALA A 32 5.45 -16.01 6.96
CA ALA A 32 4.80 -17.14 6.31
C ALA A 32 3.47 -16.72 5.63
N GLU A 33 2.68 -15.89 6.30
CA GLU A 33 1.42 -15.33 5.78
C GLU A 33 1.67 -14.49 4.51
N PHE A 34 2.72 -13.67 4.50
CA PHE A 34 3.12 -12.90 3.32
C PHE A 34 3.62 -13.79 2.18
N GLN A 35 4.39 -14.84 2.48
CA GLN A 35 4.84 -15.81 1.48
C GLN A 35 3.66 -16.55 0.83
N ALA A 36 2.63 -16.90 1.62
CA ALA A 36 1.43 -17.55 1.12
C ALA A 36 0.68 -16.69 0.08
N GLN A 37 0.75 -15.36 0.18
CA GLN A 37 0.15 -14.44 -0.80
C GLN A 37 0.96 -14.29 -2.09
N VAL A 38 2.23 -14.71 -2.13
CA VAL A 38 3.04 -14.56 -3.34
C VAL A 38 2.55 -15.55 -4.40
N PRO A 39 2.08 -15.07 -5.57
CA PRO A 39 1.54 -15.95 -6.60
C PRO A 39 2.59 -16.88 -7.20
N ASP A 40 2.23 -18.12 -7.48
CA ASP A 40 3.15 -19.13 -8.02
C ASP A 40 3.64 -18.84 -9.44
N TRP A 41 2.94 -18.00 -10.19
CA TRP A 41 3.34 -17.57 -11.53
C TRP A 41 4.49 -16.55 -11.54
N LEU A 42 4.86 -15.99 -10.38
CA LEU A 42 5.96 -15.05 -10.28
C LEU A 42 7.29 -15.82 -10.31
N PRO A 43 8.20 -15.55 -11.26
CA PRO A 43 9.44 -16.31 -11.43
C PRO A 43 10.53 -15.88 -10.43
N LEU A 44 10.17 -15.67 -9.17
CA LEU A 44 11.03 -15.25 -8.08
C LEU A 44 10.73 -16.08 -6.84
N GLY A 45 11.75 -16.30 -6.00
CA GLY A 45 11.54 -16.96 -4.71
C GLY A 45 10.58 -16.16 -3.82
N LYS A 46 9.55 -16.81 -3.27
CA LYS A 46 8.54 -16.16 -2.41
C LYS A 46 9.16 -15.37 -1.28
N ASP A 47 10.18 -15.92 -0.63
CA ASP A 47 10.86 -15.25 0.47
C ASP A 47 11.61 -13.98 0.05
N LEU A 48 12.26 -13.99 -1.11
CA LEU A 48 12.91 -12.81 -1.67
C LEU A 48 11.89 -11.70 -1.95
N VAL A 49 10.75 -12.06 -2.53
CA VAL A 49 9.66 -11.12 -2.83
C VAL A 49 9.16 -10.46 -1.55
N VAL A 50 8.93 -11.25 -0.49
CA VAL A 50 8.48 -10.78 0.82
C VAL A 50 9.50 -9.86 1.49
N ILE A 51 10.80 -10.20 1.46
CA ILE A 51 11.82 -9.32 2.05
C ILE A 51 11.88 -7.99 1.30
N LEU A 52 11.92 -8.03 -0.04
CA LEU A 52 12.03 -6.83 -0.85
C LEU A 52 10.79 -5.94 -0.72
N SER A 53 9.58 -6.52 -0.72
CA SER A 53 8.35 -5.77 -0.48
C SER A 53 8.36 -5.13 0.91
N GLY A 54 8.75 -5.88 1.96
CA GLY A 54 8.87 -5.34 3.32
C GLY A 54 9.83 -4.14 3.41
N LEU A 55 10.94 -4.15 2.68
CA LEU A 55 11.87 -3.01 2.64
C LEU A 55 11.26 -1.79 1.95
N VAL A 56 10.53 -2.00 0.85
CA VAL A 56 9.80 -0.94 0.16
C VAL A 56 8.71 -0.35 1.06
N GLU A 57 7.94 -1.20 1.75
CA GLU A 57 6.91 -0.79 2.70
C GLU A 57 7.48 0.03 3.85
N LEU A 58 8.62 -0.37 4.40
CA LEU A 58 9.31 0.36 5.46
C LEU A 58 9.74 1.76 4.99
N ALA A 59 10.36 1.84 3.81
CA ALA A 59 10.81 3.11 3.24
C ALA A 59 9.63 4.05 2.95
N LEU A 60 8.55 3.54 2.35
CA LEU A 60 7.34 4.32 2.09
C LEU A 60 6.64 4.74 3.39
N GLY A 61 6.54 3.86 4.38
CA GLY A 61 5.95 4.14 5.69
C GLY A 61 6.70 5.24 6.43
N LEU A 62 8.03 5.15 6.52
CA LEU A 62 8.87 6.20 7.10
C LEU A 62 8.77 7.51 6.31
N GLY A 63 8.73 7.44 4.97
CA GLY A 63 8.50 8.60 4.12
C GLY A 63 7.16 9.30 4.40
N MET A 64 6.10 8.52 4.60
CA MET A 64 4.77 9.00 4.94
C MET A 64 4.72 9.68 6.31
N ILE A 65 5.55 9.25 7.27
CA ILE A 65 5.61 9.87 8.59
C ILE A 65 6.48 11.14 8.53
N PHE A 66 7.74 11.01 8.12
CA PHE A 66 8.78 12.01 8.37
C PHE A 66 9.05 12.96 7.19
N TRP A 67 8.88 12.52 5.93
CA TRP A 67 9.35 13.27 4.76
C TRP A 67 8.35 14.31 4.23
N LYS A 68 8.12 15.36 5.02
CA LYS A 68 7.08 16.39 4.74
C LYS A 68 7.25 17.09 3.39
N GLN A 69 8.48 17.36 2.95
CA GLN A 69 8.78 18.06 1.71
C GLN A 69 8.44 17.23 0.47
N GLN A 70 8.59 15.90 0.55
CA GLN A 70 8.36 14.97 -0.57
C GLN A 70 7.02 14.21 -0.47
N ARG A 71 6.14 14.59 0.45
CA ARG A 71 4.90 13.85 0.73
C ARG A 71 4.06 13.52 -0.51
N ILE A 72 3.99 14.42 -1.51
CA ILE A 72 3.23 14.16 -2.74
C ILE A 72 3.85 13.00 -3.51
N ASN A 73 5.17 13.00 -3.69
CA ASN A 73 5.90 11.95 -4.40
C ASN A 73 5.82 10.62 -3.64
N VAL A 74 5.96 10.64 -2.31
CA VAL A 74 5.79 9.44 -1.47
C VAL A 74 4.36 8.89 -1.56
N GLY A 75 3.34 9.75 -1.55
CA GLY A 75 1.94 9.34 -1.70
C GLY A 75 1.64 8.72 -3.07
N LEU A 76 2.22 9.27 -4.14
CA LEU A 76 2.13 8.69 -5.48
C LEU A 76 2.84 7.33 -5.56
N ALA A 77 4.04 7.22 -4.97
CA ALA A 77 4.80 5.98 -4.93
C ALA A 77 4.06 4.90 -4.13
N LEU A 78 3.47 5.26 -2.98
CA LEU A 78 2.66 4.33 -2.18
C LEU A 78 1.39 3.89 -2.91
N ALA A 79 0.70 4.81 -3.59
CA ALA A 79 -0.45 4.46 -4.42
C ALA A 79 -0.07 3.49 -5.55
N LEU A 80 1.06 3.71 -6.22
CA LEU A 80 1.57 2.80 -7.24
C LEU A 80 1.94 1.44 -6.63
N PHE A 81 2.61 1.43 -5.48
CA PHE A 81 2.95 0.19 -4.77
C PHE A 81 1.70 -0.63 -4.44
N TYR A 82 0.63 0.01 -3.95
CA TYR A 82 -0.66 -0.66 -3.74
C TYR A 82 -1.24 -1.25 -5.02
N VAL A 83 -1.10 -0.60 -6.18
CA VAL A 83 -1.52 -1.21 -7.45
C VAL A 83 -0.68 -2.44 -7.78
N LEU A 84 0.64 -2.38 -7.57
CA LEU A 84 1.57 -3.45 -7.91
C LEU A 84 1.40 -4.71 -7.04
N ILE A 85 1.01 -4.57 -5.77
CA ILE A 85 0.77 -5.73 -4.89
C ILE A 85 -0.65 -6.31 -5.04
N PHE A 86 -1.58 -5.59 -5.67
CA PHE A 86 -2.97 -6.00 -5.79
C PHE A 86 -3.18 -7.35 -6.50
N PRO A 87 -2.40 -7.73 -7.54
CA PRO A 87 -2.45 -9.07 -8.11
C PRO A 87 -2.22 -10.20 -7.08
N GLY A 88 -1.42 -9.97 -6.04
CA GLY A 88 -1.24 -10.91 -4.93
C GLY A 88 -2.52 -11.12 -4.14
N ASN A 89 -3.25 -10.04 -3.82
CA ASN A 89 -4.55 -10.14 -3.14
C ASN A 89 -5.59 -10.86 -4.01
N ILE A 90 -5.60 -10.62 -5.32
CA ILE A 90 -6.48 -11.34 -6.26
C ILE A 90 -6.13 -12.82 -6.31
N ALA A 91 -4.83 -13.16 -6.41
CA ALA A 91 -4.38 -14.54 -6.39
C ALA A 91 -4.77 -15.26 -5.10
N GLN A 92 -4.66 -14.60 -3.94
CA GLN A 92 -5.13 -15.14 -2.66
C GLN A 92 -6.63 -15.51 -2.73
N TYR A 93 -7.46 -14.63 -3.29
CA TYR A 93 -8.90 -14.89 -3.46
C TYR A 93 -9.16 -16.06 -4.41
N LEU A 94 -8.56 -16.05 -5.60
CA LEU A 94 -8.77 -17.08 -6.62
C LEU A 94 -8.28 -18.47 -6.19
N ASN A 95 -7.17 -18.53 -5.46
CA ASN A 95 -6.56 -19.78 -5.02
C ASN A 95 -7.13 -20.27 -3.67
N GLY A 96 -8.00 -19.50 -3.03
CA GLY A 96 -8.54 -19.84 -1.71
C GLY A 96 -7.48 -19.92 -0.61
N THR A 97 -6.38 -19.18 -0.74
CA THR A 97 -5.24 -19.28 0.19
C THR A 97 -5.57 -18.63 1.53
N ASN A 98 -5.53 -19.43 2.59
CA ASN A 98 -5.70 -18.95 3.96
C ASN A 98 -4.44 -18.19 4.38
N ALA A 99 -4.61 -16.89 4.63
CA ALA A 99 -3.57 -16.06 5.21
C ALA A 99 -4.17 -14.84 5.93
N PHE A 100 -3.48 -14.31 6.95
CA PHE A 100 -3.92 -13.18 7.78
C PHE A 100 -5.27 -13.39 8.48
N GLY A 101 -5.61 -14.64 8.81
CA GLY A 101 -6.92 -15.02 9.36
C GLY A 101 -8.07 -14.87 8.36
N LEU A 102 -7.78 -14.80 7.06
CA LEU A 102 -8.78 -14.72 5.99
C LEU A 102 -9.10 -16.12 5.46
N ASP A 103 -9.90 -16.84 6.23
CA ASP A 103 -10.17 -18.27 6.00
C ASP A 103 -11.42 -18.53 5.12
N THR A 104 -12.13 -17.47 4.72
CA THR A 104 -13.35 -17.57 3.90
C THR A 104 -13.24 -16.75 2.62
N ASP A 105 -13.96 -17.19 1.57
CA ASP A 105 -14.04 -16.46 0.30
C ASP A 105 -14.63 -15.06 0.48
N GLN A 106 -15.62 -14.91 1.39
CA GLN A 106 -16.21 -13.62 1.68
C GLN A 106 -15.19 -12.66 2.31
N ALA A 107 -14.35 -13.13 3.23
CA ALA A 107 -13.31 -12.31 3.84
C ALA A 107 -12.25 -11.87 2.81
N ARG A 108 -11.80 -12.81 1.96
CA ARG A 108 -10.84 -12.52 0.87
C ARG A 108 -11.43 -11.57 -0.17
N LEU A 109 -12.69 -11.74 -0.57
CA LEU A 109 -13.37 -10.83 -1.50
C LEU A 109 -13.51 -9.43 -0.91
N THR A 110 -13.89 -9.33 0.37
CA THR A 110 -14.02 -8.06 1.09
C THR A 110 -12.70 -7.29 1.11
N ARG A 111 -11.57 -8.01 1.30
CA ARG A 111 -10.21 -7.43 1.25
C ARG A 111 -9.95 -6.66 -0.05
N LEU A 112 -10.44 -7.15 -1.19
CA LEU A 112 -10.17 -6.53 -2.49
C LEU A 112 -10.74 -5.11 -2.58
N PHE A 113 -11.87 -4.83 -1.93
CA PHE A 113 -12.49 -3.50 -1.92
C PHE A 113 -11.73 -2.47 -1.06
N PHE A 114 -10.83 -2.90 -0.19
CA PHE A 114 -9.97 -1.98 0.55
C PHE A 114 -8.82 -1.45 -0.31
N GLN A 115 -8.43 -2.11 -1.40
CA GLN A 115 -7.31 -1.64 -2.23
C GLN A 115 -7.56 -0.24 -2.84
N PRO A 116 -8.71 0.04 -3.49
CA PRO A 116 -9.03 1.38 -3.97
C PRO A 116 -9.07 2.42 -2.84
N VAL A 117 -9.56 2.03 -1.66
CA VAL A 117 -9.62 2.90 -0.48
C VAL A 117 -8.22 3.28 -0.01
N LEU A 118 -7.29 2.32 0.08
CA LEU A 118 -5.90 2.56 0.46
C LEU A 118 -5.17 3.46 -0.56
N ILE A 119 -5.39 3.23 -1.85
CA ILE A 119 -4.86 4.07 -2.93
C ILE A 119 -5.35 5.51 -2.77
N LEU A 120 -6.67 5.71 -2.64
CA LEU A 120 -7.26 7.04 -2.47
C LEU A 120 -6.78 7.71 -1.18
N TRP A 121 -6.65 6.96 -0.09
CA TRP A 121 -6.14 7.47 1.19
C TRP A 121 -4.69 7.95 1.03
N ALA A 122 -3.80 7.18 0.41
CA ALA A 122 -2.42 7.59 0.16
C ALA A 122 -2.37 8.90 -0.66
N LEU A 123 -3.16 8.99 -1.73
CA LEU A 123 -3.20 10.17 -2.60
C LEU A 123 -3.81 11.40 -1.91
N TRP A 124 -4.89 11.22 -1.18
CA TRP A 124 -5.61 12.30 -0.52
C TRP A 124 -4.84 12.86 0.68
N SER A 125 -4.33 12.00 1.56
CA SER A 125 -3.67 12.42 2.80
C SER A 125 -2.34 13.17 2.55
N THR A 126 -1.73 12.94 1.38
CA THR A 126 -0.49 13.61 0.95
C THR A 126 -0.73 14.84 0.09
N GLY A 127 -1.97 15.13 -0.30
CA GLY A 127 -2.32 16.18 -1.26
C GLY A 127 -2.00 15.85 -2.72
N ALA A 128 -1.52 14.63 -3.01
CA ALA A 128 -1.22 14.17 -4.37
C ALA A 128 -2.48 14.09 -5.25
N LEU A 129 -3.65 13.79 -4.67
CA LEU A 129 -4.91 13.80 -5.41
C LEU A 129 -5.20 15.19 -6.02
N LYS A 130 -5.08 16.25 -5.21
CA LYS A 130 -5.27 17.63 -5.66
C LYS A 130 -4.19 18.06 -6.66
N PHE A 131 -2.96 17.56 -6.51
CA PHE A 131 -1.89 17.77 -7.48
C PHE A 131 -2.25 17.23 -8.87
N LEU A 132 -2.73 15.98 -8.92
CA LEU A 132 -3.12 15.34 -10.17
C LEU A 132 -4.32 16.04 -10.83
N LEU A 133 -5.32 16.42 -10.06
CA LEU A 133 -6.50 17.14 -10.57
C LEU A 133 -6.13 18.51 -11.15
N ASN A 134 -5.27 19.28 -10.46
CA ASN A 134 -4.80 20.57 -10.96
C ASN A 134 -3.97 20.44 -12.25
N ARG A 135 -3.11 19.41 -12.33
CA ARG A 135 -2.32 19.14 -13.52
C ARG A 135 -3.20 18.82 -14.73
N LYS A 136 -4.23 18.00 -14.56
CA LYS A 136 -5.20 17.70 -15.64
C LYS A 136 -5.92 18.96 -16.12
N LYS A 137 -6.32 19.86 -15.22
CA LYS A 137 -6.98 21.11 -15.59
C LYS A 137 -6.09 22.02 -16.44
N LEU A 138 -4.80 22.10 -16.13
CA LEU A 138 -3.83 22.89 -16.92
C LEU A 138 -3.54 22.29 -18.31
N GLN A 139 -3.67 20.97 -18.46
CA GLN A 139 -3.48 20.30 -19.75
C GLN A 139 -4.73 20.35 -20.65
N ALA A 140 -5.89 20.66 -20.08
CA ALA A 140 -7.17 20.75 -20.77
C ALA A 140 -7.61 22.19 -21.08
N ALA A 141 -6.79 23.19 -20.73
CA ALA A 141 -6.99 24.61 -20.99
C ALA A 141 -5.95 25.08 -22.02
#